data_AF-A0A7W9B5D2-F1
#
_entry.id   AF-A0A7W9B5D2-F1
#
_cell.length_a   1.000
_cell.length_b   1.000
_cell.length_c   1.000
_cell.angle_alpha   90.00
_cell.angle_beta   90.00
_cell.angle_gamma   90.00
#
_symmetry.space_group_name_H-M   'P 1'
#
loop_
_entity.id
_entity.type
_entity.pdbx_description
1 polymer ?
#
loop_
_entity_poly.entity_id
_entity_poly.type
_entity_poly.pdbx_seq_one_letter_code
_entity_poly.pdbx_strand_id
1 'polypeptide(L)'
;MARELLIASAFAAPASEAGPIPLFADLTTSPFPLSTRDTQARRYFSQGLLLTYGFNHAGAVRSFREAQRLDPKCAMCWWGEALALGPNINAPMDDRDQVAALDAMDRAMALRDGVSLLERALIEAVAHRYSRDPGADRAMLDAAYADAMLDVARRFPADDDVAVLAAEAAMDTSPWNYWEADTRAPVGRSSEAVRLIETVLGRNPAHVQANHLYIHLMEASDPQRAEAAADRLANPRAPSAAHLVHMPGHIYQRRGRHADSIRVNVAAARADEAFIRSAGDHGIVRYGYYPHNIHFIVTSAQMAGDMGTAIREARRLGKVLDPATSERIAWIQSIDAAPYLAMAQFAEPKEILAMTAPDTRLAYPTAMRHYARSIAYARLRDRAGFDRELAALARLRMSDAMKGMIDQGVPAADLAMLAELVARGRFASAERRYDDAIGFYRQALEIERQIPYQEPAYWYYPVRQALGAALFQAGRYADASEAFRGALAQTPNNGWVLYGLGRSEAMQGHKLEAAAADRALSKAWLGDVRWLRMDRL
;
A
#
# COMPACT_ATOMS: atom_id res chain seq x y z
N MET A 1 -10.71 4.77 3.56
CA MET A 1 -9.33 5.31 3.53
C MET A 1 -9.14 6.68 4.19
N ALA A 2 -9.75 7.80 3.75
CA ALA A 2 -9.47 9.13 4.35
C ALA A 2 -9.65 9.21 5.89
N ARG A 3 -10.65 8.50 6.45
CA ARG A 3 -10.92 8.43 7.90
C ARG A 3 -9.99 7.48 8.66
N GLU A 4 -9.34 6.56 7.95
CA GLU A 4 -8.50 5.46 8.47
C GLU A 4 -7.07 5.93 8.75
N LEU A 5 -6.64 6.97 8.03
CA LEU A 5 -5.31 7.55 8.12
C LEU A 5 -5.22 8.61 9.24
N LEU A 6 -6.35 9.24 9.64
CA LEU A 6 -6.47 10.21 10.75
C LEU A 6 -6.11 9.63 12.11
N ILE A 7 -6.36 8.34 12.29
CA ILE A 7 -6.08 7.67 13.56
C ILE A 7 -4.62 7.21 13.61
N ALA A 8 -3.97 6.97 12.46
CA ALA A 8 -2.57 6.59 12.38
C ALA A 8 -1.60 7.73 12.76
N SER A 9 -1.89 8.97 12.34
CA SER A 9 -1.05 10.14 12.66
C SER A 9 -1.05 10.46 14.15
N ALA A 10 -2.19 10.33 14.85
CA ALA A 10 -2.35 10.64 16.27
C ALA A 10 -1.48 9.80 17.24
N PHE A 11 -0.87 8.70 16.78
CA PHE A 11 -0.05 7.81 17.62
C PHE A 11 1.42 7.74 17.23
N ALA A 12 1.79 8.24 16.06
CA ALA A 12 3.18 8.56 15.77
C ALA A 12 3.62 9.74 16.63
N ALA A 13 4.94 9.88 16.87
CA ALA A 13 5.45 11.16 17.32
C ALA A 13 5.10 12.21 16.24
N PRO A 14 4.54 13.37 16.62
CA PRO A 14 4.21 14.42 15.66
C PRO A 14 5.49 14.81 14.93
N ALA A 15 5.38 15.15 13.64
CA ALA A 15 6.56 15.41 12.82
C ALA A 15 7.38 16.59 13.40
N SER A 16 6.71 17.49 14.13
CA SER A 16 7.32 18.62 14.83
C SER A 16 8.11 18.28 16.10
N GLU A 17 8.06 17.07 16.66
CA GLU A 17 8.80 16.72 17.89
C GLU A 17 10.15 16.02 17.62
N ALA A 18 10.49 15.76 16.36
CA ALA A 18 11.66 14.94 16.02
C ALA A 18 13.00 15.72 16.06
N GLY A 19 14.05 15.06 16.55
CA GLY A 19 15.41 15.63 16.70
C GLY A 19 16.20 15.78 15.37
N PRO A 20 17.49 16.16 15.42
CA PRO A 20 18.34 16.35 14.23
C PRO A 20 18.41 15.10 13.34
N ILE A 21 18.56 15.26 12.02
CA ILE A 21 18.63 14.16 11.05
C ILE A 21 20.00 14.14 10.34
N PRO A 22 20.58 12.96 10.04
CA PRO A 22 21.76 12.89 9.19
C PRO A 22 21.45 13.35 7.76
N LEU A 23 22.50 13.76 7.06
CA LEU A 23 22.44 14.06 5.64
C LEU A 23 22.74 12.79 4.82
N PHE A 24 21.82 12.40 3.95
CA PHE A 24 21.91 11.24 3.06
C PHE A 24 22.43 11.70 1.69
N ALA A 25 23.55 11.14 1.24
CA ALA A 25 24.27 11.61 0.06
C ALA A 25 23.43 11.61 -1.23
N ASP A 26 22.53 10.64 -1.39
CA ASP A 26 21.63 10.52 -2.53
C ASP A 26 20.45 11.50 -2.50
N LEU A 27 20.19 12.14 -1.35
CA LEU A 27 19.09 13.09 -1.17
C LEU A 27 19.55 14.56 -1.24
N THR A 28 20.84 14.83 -1.47
CA THR A 28 21.38 16.20 -1.32
C THR A 28 21.20 17.11 -2.53
N THR A 29 20.56 16.63 -3.60
CA THR A 29 20.47 17.35 -4.87
C THR A 29 19.05 17.29 -5.40
N SER A 30 18.38 18.44 -5.44
CA SER A 30 17.15 18.68 -6.19
C SER A 30 17.35 19.80 -7.22
N PRO A 31 16.77 19.72 -8.42
CA PRO A 31 16.79 20.81 -9.39
C PRO A 31 15.95 22.02 -8.95
N PHE A 32 15.17 21.90 -7.86
CA PHE A 32 14.29 22.94 -7.36
C PHE A 32 15.02 24.29 -7.16
N PRO A 33 14.49 25.39 -7.73
CA PRO A 33 15.10 26.71 -7.61
C PRO A 33 15.05 27.20 -6.16
N LEU A 34 16.19 27.69 -5.66
CA LEU A 34 16.34 28.09 -4.26
C LEU A 34 17.23 29.32 -4.14
N SER A 35 16.72 30.36 -3.48
CA SER A 35 17.41 31.65 -3.30
C SER A 35 18.52 31.64 -2.23
N THR A 36 18.61 30.61 -1.37
CA THR A 36 19.71 30.53 -0.39
C THR A 36 21.06 30.32 -1.09
N ARG A 37 22.10 30.96 -0.54
CA ARG A 37 23.49 30.81 -0.96
C ARG A 37 24.29 29.87 -0.05
N ASP A 38 23.71 29.43 1.07
CA ASP A 38 24.35 28.44 1.94
C ASP A 38 24.24 27.05 1.29
N THR A 39 25.39 26.50 0.93
CA THR A 39 25.47 25.23 0.21
C THR A 39 25.00 24.05 1.06
N GLN A 40 25.19 24.10 2.38
CA GLN A 40 24.77 23.04 3.27
C GLN A 40 23.26 23.12 3.57
N ALA A 41 22.71 24.33 3.73
CA ALA A 41 21.27 24.55 3.82
C ALA A 41 20.55 24.06 2.55
N ARG A 42 21.11 24.32 1.36
CA ARG A 42 20.58 23.79 0.08
C ARG A 42 20.54 22.27 0.02
N ARG A 43 21.54 21.59 0.58
CA ARG A 43 21.60 20.12 0.64
C ARG A 43 20.52 19.55 1.55
N TYR A 44 20.33 20.14 2.73
CA TYR A 44 19.25 19.75 3.64
C TYR A 44 17.85 20.11 3.09
N PHE A 45 17.70 21.23 2.39
CA PHE A 45 16.47 21.56 1.67
C PHE A 45 16.14 20.50 0.61
N SER A 46 17.14 20.11 -0.21
CA SER A 46 16.96 19.07 -1.23
C SER A 46 16.54 17.73 -0.59
N GLN A 47 17.14 17.39 0.54
CA GLN A 47 16.77 16.20 1.29
C GLN A 47 15.33 16.30 1.82
N GLY A 48 14.96 17.46 2.39
CA GLY A 48 13.60 17.72 2.85
C GLY A 48 12.57 17.56 1.74
N LEU A 49 12.84 18.10 0.56
CA LEU A 49 11.95 18.00 -0.59
C LEU A 49 11.83 16.56 -1.11
N LEU A 50 12.94 15.82 -1.26
CA LEU A 50 12.89 14.42 -1.70
C LEU A 50 12.23 13.49 -0.67
N LEU A 51 12.38 13.78 0.63
CA LEU A 51 11.65 13.07 1.68
C LEU A 51 10.17 13.43 1.69
N THR A 52 9.80 14.67 1.36
CA THR A 52 8.40 15.09 1.15
C THR A 52 7.80 14.32 -0.03
N TYR A 53 8.51 14.26 -1.16
CA TYR A 53 8.12 13.45 -2.31
C TYR A 53 7.98 11.96 -1.97
N GLY A 54 8.85 11.44 -1.09
CA GLY A 54 8.72 10.07 -0.56
C GLY A 54 7.75 9.92 0.62
N PHE A 55 6.89 10.90 0.88
CA PHE A 55 5.91 10.92 1.98
C PHE A 55 6.49 10.60 3.37
N ASN A 56 7.78 10.87 3.59
CA ASN A 56 8.44 10.80 4.88
C ASN A 56 8.47 12.19 5.53
N HIS A 57 7.31 12.61 6.03
CA HIS A 57 7.09 13.96 6.56
C HIS A 57 7.98 14.28 7.76
N ALA A 58 8.10 13.36 8.72
CA ALA A 58 8.97 13.54 9.88
C ALA A 58 10.44 13.73 9.46
N GLY A 59 10.93 12.91 8.51
CA GLY A 59 12.27 13.08 7.94
C GLY A 59 12.46 14.42 7.22
N ALA A 60 11.44 14.84 6.47
CA ALA A 60 11.43 16.10 5.74
C ALA A 60 11.48 17.32 6.67
N VAL A 61 10.60 17.38 7.68
CA VAL A 61 10.55 18.46 8.68
C VAL A 61 11.90 18.64 9.36
N ARG A 62 12.53 17.53 9.80
CA ARG A 62 13.86 17.58 10.43
C ARG A 62 14.93 18.13 9.50
N SER A 63 14.84 17.80 8.21
CA SER A 63 15.79 18.27 7.19
C SER A 63 15.60 19.76 6.91
N PHE A 64 14.36 20.23 6.80
CA PHE A 64 14.06 21.65 6.67
C PHE A 64 14.52 22.46 7.88
N ARG A 65 14.36 21.95 9.10
CA ARG A 65 14.86 22.57 10.33
C ARG A 65 16.39 22.65 10.39
N GLU A 66 17.12 21.63 9.95
CA GLU A 66 18.57 21.74 9.80
C GLU A 66 18.96 22.81 8.77
N ALA A 67 18.22 22.92 7.66
CA ALA A 67 18.43 23.99 6.69
C ALA A 67 18.15 25.38 7.27
N GLN A 68 17.09 25.54 8.06
CA GLN A 68 16.76 26.79 8.77
C GLN A 68 17.82 27.16 9.82
N ARG A 69 18.37 26.18 10.54
CA ARG A 69 19.44 26.39 11.52
C ARG A 69 20.71 26.93 10.85
N LEU A 70 21.01 26.45 9.65
CA LEU A 70 22.16 26.88 8.85
C LEU A 70 21.93 28.24 8.18
N ASP A 71 20.74 28.45 7.60
CA ASP A 71 20.33 29.72 7.00
C ASP A 71 18.94 30.16 7.50
N PRO A 72 18.88 30.94 8.58
CA PRO A 72 17.61 31.44 9.13
C PRO A 72 16.84 32.40 8.22
N LYS A 73 17.47 32.87 7.13
CA LYS A 73 16.85 33.75 6.11
C LYS A 73 16.35 32.97 4.89
N CYS A 74 16.54 31.65 4.83
CA CYS A 74 16.03 30.81 3.76
C CYS A 74 14.50 30.69 3.86
N ALA A 75 13.75 31.56 3.16
CA ALA A 75 12.28 31.55 3.18
C ALA A 75 11.70 30.18 2.78
N MET A 76 12.29 29.55 1.76
CA MET A 76 11.83 28.24 1.28
C MET A 76 12.12 27.10 2.25
N CYS A 77 13.10 27.23 3.14
CA CYS A 77 13.35 26.24 4.19
C CYS A 77 12.25 26.27 5.25
N TRP A 78 11.65 27.44 5.51
CA TRP A 78 10.47 27.57 6.36
C TRP A 78 9.20 27.10 5.63
N TRP A 79 9.04 27.45 4.35
CA TRP A 79 7.95 26.94 3.50
C TRP A 79 7.95 25.41 3.43
N GLY A 80 9.13 24.78 3.30
CA GLY A 80 9.25 23.32 3.22
C GLY A 80 8.79 22.62 4.48
N GLU A 81 9.10 23.18 5.66
CA GLU A 81 8.55 22.67 6.93
C GLU A 81 7.02 22.79 6.96
N ALA A 82 6.47 23.96 6.59
CA ALA A 82 5.03 24.13 6.50
C ALA A 82 4.41 23.11 5.55
N LEU A 83 4.94 22.96 4.33
CA LEU A 83 4.48 21.97 3.35
C LEU A 83 4.44 20.55 3.94
N ALA A 84 5.54 20.10 4.55
CA ALA A 84 5.69 18.75 5.09
C ALA A 84 4.86 18.49 6.37
N LEU A 85 4.41 19.53 7.07
CA LEU A 85 3.49 19.40 8.21
C LEU A 85 2.02 19.32 7.77
N GLY A 86 1.70 19.52 6.49
CA GLY A 86 0.37 19.28 5.94
C GLY A 86 0.08 17.79 5.69
N PRO A 87 -1.15 17.46 5.23
CA PRO A 87 -1.47 16.09 4.83
C PRO A 87 -0.70 15.64 3.58
N ASN A 88 -0.69 14.34 3.36
CA ASN A 88 -0.50 13.69 2.06
C ASN A 88 -1.58 12.60 1.90
N ILE A 89 -1.55 11.87 0.80
CA ILE A 89 -2.54 10.83 0.50
C ILE A 89 -2.56 9.65 1.50
N ASN A 90 -1.44 9.38 2.17
CA ASN A 90 -1.22 8.27 3.11
C ASN A 90 -1.37 8.69 4.58
N ALA A 91 -1.33 9.98 4.88
CA ALA A 91 -1.41 10.47 6.25
C ALA A 91 -2.00 11.89 6.24
N PRO A 92 -3.09 12.12 6.98
CA PRO A 92 -3.60 13.46 7.18
C PRO A 92 -2.67 14.24 8.09
N MET A 93 -2.91 15.55 8.16
CA MET A 93 -2.25 16.40 9.13
C MET A 93 -2.58 15.95 10.56
N ASP A 94 -1.56 15.98 11.43
CA ASP A 94 -1.73 15.82 12.86
C ASP A 94 -2.09 17.17 13.48
N ASP A 95 -3.18 17.24 14.25
CA ASP A 95 -3.59 18.49 14.92
C ASP A 95 -2.51 19.03 15.88
N ARG A 96 -1.67 18.14 16.43
CA ARG A 96 -0.54 18.52 17.30
C ARG A 96 0.55 19.29 16.54
N ASP A 97 0.63 19.10 15.22
CA ASP A 97 1.58 19.78 14.34
C ASP A 97 1.09 21.17 13.88
N GLN A 98 -0.17 21.55 14.18
CA GLN A 98 -0.77 22.80 13.68
C GLN A 98 -0.01 24.06 14.08
N VAL A 99 0.45 24.15 15.32
CA VAL A 99 1.19 25.33 15.80
C VAL A 99 2.51 25.46 15.05
N ALA A 100 3.26 24.36 14.91
CA ALA A 100 4.53 24.35 14.19
C ALA A 100 4.34 24.72 12.70
N ALA A 101 3.26 24.24 12.07
CA ALA A 101 2.95 24.57 10.68
C ALA A 101 2.65 26.06 10.48
N LEU A 102 1.86 26.66 11.38
CA LEU A 102 1.56 28.09 11.38
C LEU A 102 2.82 28.94 11.61
N ASP A 103 3.69 28.54 12.54
CA ASP A 103 4.92 29.28 12.84
C ASP A 103 5.90 29.25 11.65
N ALA A 104 6.06 28.08 11.01
CA ALA A 104 6.89 27.95 9.82
C ALA A 104 6.32 28.75 8.63
N MET A 105 5.00 28.71 8.42
CA MET A 105 4.31 29.50 7.40
C MET A 105 4.50 31.01 7.63
N ASP A 106 4.28 31.51 8.86
CA ASP A 106 4.46 32.92 9.19
C ASP A 106 5.89 33.38 8.94
N ARG A 107 6.87 32.53 9.27
CA ARG A 107 8.28 32.84 9.03
C ARG A 107 8.61 32.89 7.55
N ALA A 108 8.06 31.98 6.75
CA ALA A 108 8.19 32.02 5.29
C ALA A 108 7.57 33.30 4.71
N MET A 109 6.36 33.66 5.17
CA MET A 109 5.64 34.87 4.75
C MET A 109 6.41 36.15 5.08
N ALA A 110 7.04 36.23 6.25
CA ALA A 110 7.87 37.37 6.64
C ALA A 110 9.14 37.55 5.78
N LEU A 111 9.61 36.47 5.13
CA LEU A 111 10.81 36.47 4.30
C LEU A 111 10.52 36.55 2.79
N ARG A 112 9.24 36.47 2.38
CA ARG A 112 8.81 36.35 0.97
C ARG A 112 9.26 37.50 0.06
N ASP A 113 9.55 38.66 0.63
CA ASP A 113 9.97 39.83 -0.16
C ASP A 113 11.40 39.72 -0.70
N GLY A 114 12.21 38.83 -0.13
CA GLY A 114 13.61 38.61 -0.53
C GLY A 114 13.84 37.44 -1.49
N VAL A 115 12.79 36.83 -2.04
CA VAL A 115 12.89 35.63 -2.90
C VAL A 115 12.36 35.89 -4.31
N SER A 116 12.54 34.92 -5.22
CA SER A 116 12.03 34.99 -6.59
C SER A 116 10.49 35.04 -6.63
N LEU A 117 9.93 35.46 -7.77
CA LEU A 117 8.47 35.47 -7.98
C LEU A 117 7.83 34.09 -7.83
N LEU A 118 8.56 33.04 -8.22
CA LEU A 118 8.10 31.66 -8.08
C LEU A 118 8.05 31.24 -6.60
N GLU A 119 9.15 31.43 -5.87
CA GLU A 119 9.23 31.12 -4.45
C GLU A 119 8.16 31.89 -3.65
N ARG A 120 7.98 33.18 -3.95
CA ARG A 120 6.91 33.99 -3.34
C ARG A 120 5.53 33.38 -3.59
N ALA A 121 5.23 32.95 -4.81
CA ALA A 121 3.93 32.38 -5.14
C ALA A 121 3.66 31.06 -4.39
N LEU A 122 4.68 30.23 -4.18
CA LEU A 122 4.56 28.99 -3.39
C LEU A 122 4.36 29.28 -1.89
N ILE A 123 5.05 30.29 -1.36
CA ILE A 123 4.89 30.77 0.02
C ILE A 123 3.47 31.31 0.25
N GLU A 124 2.98 32.11 -0.70
CA GLU A 124 1.61 32.64 -0.64
C GLU A 124 0.56 31.53 -0.77
N ALA A 125 0.79 30.53 -1.63
CA ALA A 125 -0.11 29.39 -1.77
C ALA A 125 -0.22 28.56 -0.48
N VAL A 126 0.91 28.18 0.14
CA VAL A 126 0.88 27.34 1.36
C VAL A 126 0.15 28.03 2.52
N ALA A 127 0.11 29.36 2.54
CA ALA A 127 -0.62 30.11 3.57
C ALA A 127 -2.14 29.85 3.56
N HIS A 128 -2.71 29.42 2.44
CA HIS A 128 -4.12 29.00 2.36
C HIS A 128 -4.39 27.65 3.04
N ARG A 129 -3.35 26.86 3.32
CA ARG A 129 -3.47 25.52 3.92
C ARG A 129 -3.69 25.57 5.43
N TYR A 130 -3.48 26.71 6.08
CA TYR A 130 -3.55 26.78 7.55
C TYR A 130 -4.45 27.91 8.02
N SER A 131 -5.12 27.68 9.15
CA SER A 131 -5.94 28.67 9.83
C SER A 131 -5.60 28.66 11.32
N ARG A 132 -5.69 29.85 11.93
CA ARG A 132 -5.63 30.04 13.39
C ARG A 132 -6.98 29.83 14.06
N ASP A 133 -8.05 29.74 13.27
CA ASP A 133 -9.37 29.38 13.77
C ASP A 133 -9.43 27.88 14.06
N PRO A 134 -9.61 27.46 15.33
CA PRO A 134 -9.72 26.04 15.69
C PRO A 134 -10.99 25.39 15.13
N GLY A 135 -11.98 26.16 14.68
CA GLY A 135 -13.19 25.67 14.04
C GLY A 135 -13.11 25.59 12.52
N ALA A 136 -11.96 25.91 11.91
CA ALA A 136 -11.81 25.87 10.47
C ALA A 136 -11.95 24.44 9.93
N ASP A 137 -12.70 24.29 8.84
CA ASP A 137 -12.86 23.01 8.16
C ASP A 137 -11.57 22.64 7.41
N ARG A 138 -10.94 21.54 7.83
CA ARG A 138 -9.71 21.00 7.24
C ARG A 138 -9.85 20.74 5.73
N ALA A 139 -10.98 20.16 5.30
CA ALA A 139 -11.21 19.86 3.89
C ALA A 139 -11.36 21.14 3.05
N MET A 140 -11.97 22.20 3.61
CA MET A 140 -12.03 23.50 2.94
C MET A 140 -10.65 24.15 2.80
N LEU A 141 -9.81 24.07 3.82
CA LEU A 141 -8.45 24.60 3.78
C LEU A 141 -7.55 23.82 2.79
N ASP A 142 -7.69 22.49 2.72
CA ASP A 142 -6.97 21.68 1.73
C ASP A 142 -7.43 21.98 0.30
N ALA A 143 -8.73 22.19 0.09
CA ALA A 143 -9.26 22.65 -1.20
C ALA A 143 -8.74 24.04 -1.58
N ALA A 144 -8.65 24.98 -0.64
CA ALA A 144 -8.13 26.32 -0.89
C ALA A 144 -6.64 26.30 -1.26
N TYR A 145 -5.84 25.47 -0.57
CA TYR A 145 -4.44 25.25 -0.92
C TYR A 145 -4.28 24.63 -2.31
N ALA A 146 -5.10 23.61 -2.63
CA ALA A 146 -5.09 22.97 -3.95
C ALA A 146 -5.42 23.98 -5.06
N ASP A 147 -6.45 24.80 -4.89
CA ASP A 147 -6.82 25.82 -5.87
C ASP A 147 -5.70 26.86 -6.06
N ALA A 148 -5.08 27.32 -4.97
CA ALA A 148 -3.95 28.22 -5.01
C ALA A 148 -2.75 27.59 -5.75
N MET A 149 -2.41 26.33 -5.49
CA MET A 149 -1.32 25.64 -6.16
C MET A 149 -1.59 25.41 -7.66
N LEU A 150 -2.84 25.11 -8.04
CA LEU A 150 -3.24 25.02 -9.44
C LEU A 150 -3.09 26.37 -10.15
N ASP A 151 -3.38 27.49 -9.48
CA ASP A 151 -3.09 28.82 -10.00
C ASP A 151 -1.59 29.09 -10.14
N VAL A 152 -0.75 28.65 -9.19
CA VAL A 152 0.71 28.73 -9.33
C VAL A 152 1.19 27.93 -10.55
N ALA A 153 0.70 26.70 -10.74
CA ALA A 153 1.05 25.89 -11.92
C ALA A 153 0.64 26.55 -13.24
N ARG A 154 -0.50 27.25 -13.28
CA ARG A 154 -0.91 28.06 -14.45
C ARG A 154 0.01 29.24 -14.71
N ARG A 155 0.53 29.89 -13.65
CA ARG A 155 1.46 31.03 -13.75
C ARG A 155 2.87 30.61 -14.15
N PHE A 156 3.29 29.40 -13.78
CA PHE A 156 4.63 28.86 -14.03
C PHE A 156 4.56 27.52 -14.78
N PRO A 157 3.98 27.47 -16.00
CA PRO A 157 3.69 26.20 -16.69
C PRO A 157 4.94 25.44 -17.14
N ALA A 158 6.11 26.08 -17.16
CA ALA A 158 7.39 25.49 -17.55
C ALA A 158 8.09 24.73 -16.40
N ASP A 159 7.63 24.90 -15.16
CA ASP A 159 8.29 24.32 -13.98
C ASP A 159 7.66 22.96 -13.64
N ASP A 160 8.48 21.90 -13.71
CA ASP A 160 8.02 20.53 -13.43
C ASP A 160 7.69 20.33 -11.95
N ASP A 161 8.49 20.89 -11.04
CA ASP A 161 8.32 20.71 -9.60
C ASP A 161 7.05 21.42 -9.10
N VAL A 162 6.74 22.61 -9.63
CA VAL A 162 5.47 23.30 -9.35
C VAL A 162 4.28 22.47 -9.81
N ALA A 163 4.35 21.87 -11.00
CA ALA A 163 3.27 21.07 -11.55
C ALA A 163 2.99 19.82 -10.71
N VAL A 164 4.03 19.12 -10.23
CA VAL A 164 3.84 17.93 -9.36
C VAL A 164 3.35 18.32 -7.96
N LEU A 165 3.82 19.44 -7.38
CA LEU A 165 3.31 19.93 -6.09
C LEU A 165 1.83 20.33 -6.18
N ALA A 166 1.41 20.91 -7.31
CA ALA A 166 0.01 21.24 -7.55
C ALA A 166 -0.85 20.00 -7.80
N ALA A 167 -0.32 18.99 -8.49
CA ALA A 167 -1.00 17.72 -8.65
C ALA A 167 -1.19 16.99 -7.32
N GLU A 168 -0.17 16.96 -6.45
CA GLU A 168 -0.25 16.41 -5.10
C GLU A 168 -1.30 17.13 -4.26
N ALA A 169 -1.27 18.47 -4.22
CA ALA A 169 -2.27 19.25 -3.50
C ALA A 169 -3.70 18.95 -3.97
N ALA A 170 -3.90 18.75 -5.29
CA ALA A 170 -5.18 18.33 -5.84
C ALA A 170 -5.58 16.91 -5.41
N MET A 171 -4.64 15.96 -5.39
CA MET A 171 -4.85 14.59 -4.93
C MET A 171 -5.25 14.53 -3.45
N ASP A 172 -4.63 15.35 -2.61
CA ASP A 172 -4.92 15.41 -1.18
C ASP A 172 -6.36 15.86 -0.85
N THR A 173 -7.08 16.45 -1.81
CA THR A 173 -8.51 16.78 -1.64
C THR A 173 -9.45 15.57 -1.72
N SER A 174 -8.96 14.45 -2.25
CA SER A 174 -9.72 13.21 -2.40
C SER A 174 -8.81 11.98 -2.29
N PRO A 175 -8.12 11.80 -1.14
CA PRO A 175 -7.07 10.80 -0.99
C PRO A 175 -7.64 9.40 -1.26
N TRP A 176 -6.96 8.65 -2.14
CA TRP A 176 -7.35 7.33 -2.63
C TRP A 176 -8.65 7.24 -3.44
N ASN A 177 -9.31 8.37 -3.70
CA ASN A 177 -10.57 8.43 -4.44
C ASN A 177 -10.40 9.36 -5.64
N TYR A 178 -9.70 8.90 -6.68
CA TYR A 178 -9.37 9.72 -7.86
C TYR A 178 -10.26 9.47 -9.06
N TRP A 179 -11.04 8.38 -9.06
CA TRP A 179 -11.85 7.92 -10.17
C TRP A 179 -13.25 7.54 -9.69
N GLU A 180 -14.23 7.75 -10.55
CA GLU A 180 -15.58 7.21 -10.37
C GLU A 180 -15.54 5.67 -10.27
N ALA A 181 -16.62 5.07 -9.76
CA ALA A 181 -16.70 3.62 -9.56
C ALA A 181 -16.54 2.81 -10.87
N ASP A 182 -16.78 3.42 -12.03
CA ASP A 182 -16.56 2.81 -13.35
C ASP A 182 -15.11 2.87 -13.84
N THR A 183 -14.23 3.50 -13.05
CA THR A 183 -12.81 3.75 -13.28
C THR A 183 -12.49 4.53 -14.56
N ARG A 184 -13.45 5.28 -15.13
CA ARG A 184 -13.28 6.01 -16.40
C ARG A 184 -13.18 7.51 -16.26
N ALA A 185 -13.95 8.10 -15.34
CA ALA A 185 -13.98 9.54 -15.12
C ALA A 185 -13.19 9.89 -13.85
N PRO A 186 -12.24 10.82 -13.89
CA PRO A 186 -11.61 11.33 -12.69
C PRO A 186 -12.58 12.17 -11.85
N VAL A 187 -12.49 12.10 -10.53
CA VAL A 187 -13.33 12.91 -9.61
C VAL A 187 -12.66 14.22 -9.24
N GLY A 188 -13.46 15.27 -9.06
CA GLY A 188 -13.00 16.57 -8.56
C GLY A 188 -11.78 17.11 -9.29
N ARG A 189 -10.71 17.41 -8.55
CA ARG A 189 -9.45 17.97 -9.07
C ARG A 189 -8.50 16.92 -9.67
N SER A 190 -8.86 15.62 -9.60
CA SER A 190 -8.00 14.53 -10.07
C SER A 190 -7.74 14.58 -11.57
N SER A 191 -8.69 15.12 -12.36
CA SER A 191 -8.50 15.32 -13.81
C SER A 191 -7.33 16.26 -14.11
N GLU A 192 -7.22 17.35 -13.36
CA GLU A 192 -6.15 18.33 -13.48
C GLU A 192 -4.82 17.78 -12.96
N ALA A 193 -4.85 17.01 -11.86
CA ALA A 193 -3.67 16.30 -11.36
C ALA A 193 -3.09 15.36 -12.43
N VAL A 194 -3.92 14.50 -13.04
CA VAL A 194 -3.50 13.60 -14.13
C VAL A 194 -2.89 14.40 -15.28
N ARG A 195 -3.54 15.48 -15.72
CA ARG A 195 -3.06 16.32 -16.82
C ARG A 195 -1.69 16.95 -16.53
N LEU A 196 -1.49 17.47 -15.32
CA LEU A 196 -0.22 18.06 -14.89
C LEU A 196 0.89 16.99 -14.87
N ILE A 197 0.62 15.83 -14.27
CA ILE A 197 1.59 14.73 -14.19
C ILE A 197 1.97 14.22 -15.58
N GLU A 198 1.01 14.01 -16.49
CA GLU A 198 1.31 13.58 -17.87
C GLU A 198 2.09 14.64 -18.64
N THR A 199 1.82 15.94 -18.41
CA THR A 199 2.61 17.02 -18.99
C THR A 199 4.06 16.95 -18.54
N VAL A 200 4.29 16.76 -17.24
CA VAL A 200 5.66 16.61 -16.68
C VAL A 200 6.33 15.36 -17.23
N LEU A 201 5.66 14.21 -17.25
CA LEU A 201 6.23 12.97 -17.77
C LEU A 201 6.54 13.04 -19.28
N GLY A 202 5.81 13.86 -20.04
CA GLY A 202 6.11 14.14 -21.44
C GLY A 202 7.40 14.94 -21.64
N ARG A 203 7.72 15.88 -20.75
CA ARG A 203 8.94 16.72 -20.83
C ARG A 203 10.14 16.09 -20.12
N ASN A 204 9.89 15.54 -18.94
CA ASN A 204 10.86 14.99 -18.02
C ASN A 204 10.38 13.62 -17.51
N PRO A 205 10.53 12.57 -18.34
CA PRO A 205 10.09 11.22 -17.97
C PRO A 205 10.75 10.68 -16.69
N ALA A 206 11.90 11.23 -16.30
CA ALA A 206 12.65 10.80 -15.12
C ALA A 206 12.32 11.59 -13.84
N HIS A 207 11.33 12.49 -13.87
CA HIS A 207 10.93 13.25 -12.70
C HIS A 207 10.40 12.32 -11.61
N VAL A 208 11.07 12.29 -10.45
CA VAL A 208 10.81 11.30 -9.41
C VAL A 208 9.38 11.39 -8.87
N GLN A 209 8.92 12.60 -8.50
CA GLN A 209 7.58 12.80 -7.97
C GLN A 209 6.48 12.59 -9.01
N ALA A 210 6.72 12.90 -10.30
CA ALA A 210 5.73 12.67 -11.33
C ALA A 210 5.50 11.17 -11.54
N ASN A 211 6.57 10.37 -11.57
CA ASN A 211 6.43 8.91 -11.66
C ASN A 211 5.75 8.34 -10.43
N HIS A 212 6.09 8.85 -9.24
CA HIS A 212 5.46 8.46 -7.97
C HIS A 212 3.95 8.74 -7.95
N LEU A 213 3.53 10.00 -8.14
CA LEU A 213 2.12 10.38 -8.10
C LEU A 213 1.31 9.70 -9.20
N TYR A 214 1.92 9.43 -10.37
CA TYR A 214 1.23 8.71 -11.43
C TYR A 214 0.91 7.27 -11.08
N ILE A 215 1.76 6.61 -10.29
CA ILE A 215 1.46 5.27 -9.77
C ILE A 215 0.19 5.34 -8.91
N HIS A 216 0.14 6.23 -7.93
CA HIS A 216 -1.03 6.39 -7.05
C HIS A 216 -2.31 6.78 -7.80
N LEU A 217 -2.20 7.69 -8.77
CA LEU A 217 -3.35 8.09 -9.57
C LEU A 217 -3.93 6.93 -10.40
N MET A 218 -3.11 5.95 -10.79
CA MET A 218 -3.51 4.91 -11.74
C MET A 218 -3.67 3.52 -11.13
N GLU A 219 -3.07 3.21 -9.98
CA GLU A 219 -2.98 1.85 -9.45
C GLU A 219 -4.33 1.16 -9.31
N ALA A 220 -5.33 1.88 -8.80
CA ALA A 220 -6.69 1.38 -8.61
C ALA A 220 -7.43 1.14 -9.95
N SER A 221 -7.28 2.06 -10.90
CA SER A 221 -8.11 2.22 -12.09
C SER A 221 -7.48 1.67 -13.38
N ASP A 222 -6.32 2.18 -13.77
CA ASP A 222 -5.61 1.82 -15.00
C ASP A 222 -4.10 1.61 -14.73
N PRO A 223 -3.72 0.52 -14.03
CA PRO A 223 -2.33 0.26 -13.67
C PRO A 223 -1.42 0.09 -14.90
N GLN A 224 -1.98 -0.25 -16.08
CA GLN A 224 -1.20 -0.36 -17.30
C GLN A 224 -0.65 1.00 -17.74
N ARG A 225 -1.45 2.06 -17.59
CA ARG A 225 -1.07 3.43 -17.99
C ARG A 225 0.16 3.93 -17.22
N ALA A 226 0.33 3.50 -15.96
CA ALA A 226 1.47 3.86 -15.11
C ALA A 226 2.65 2.88 -15.15
N GLU A 227 2.60 1.81 -15.95
CA GLU A 227 3.65 0.77 -15.96
C GLU A 227 5.03 1.34 -16.35
N ALA A 228 5.08 2.22 -17.35
CA ALA A 228 6.32 2.88 -17.73
C ALA A 228 6.86 3.82 -16.63
N ALA A 229 5.98 4.40 -15.80
CA ALA A 229 6.41 5.22 -14.68
C ALA A 229 6.98 4.37 -13.54
N ALA A 230 6.33 3.23 -13.23
CA ALA A 230 6.84 2.23 -12.29
C ALA A 230 8.24 1.73 -12.71
N ASP A 231 8.44 1.41 -14.00
CA ASP A 231 9.74 0.95 -14.51
C ASP A 231 10.86 1.98 -14.38
N ARG A 232 10.55 3.27 -14.55
CA ARG A 232 11.53 4.35 -14.34
C ARG A 232 11.87 4.50 -12.86
N LEU A 233 10.86 4.45 -11.99
CA LEU A 233 11.04 4.63 -10.55
C LEU A 233 11.72 3.41 -9.88
N ALA A 234 11.59 2.21 -10.47
CA ALA A 234 12.27 1.00 -10.03
C ALA A 234 13.81 1.05 -10.15
N ASN A 235 14.35 2.09 -10.79
CA ASN A 235 15.77 2.45 -10.79
C ASN A 235 15.95 3.76 -9.98
N PRO A 236 15.86 3.71 -8.64
CA PRO A 236 15.68 4.90 -7.83
C PRO A 236 16.93 5.80 -7.84
N ARG A 237 16.71 7.09 -8.07
CA ARG A 237 17.74 8.13 -7.91
C ARG A 237 17.95 8.56 -6.44
N ALA A 238 16.94 8.32 -5.61
CA ALA A 238 16.88 8.66 -4.19
C ALA A 238 16.59 7.39 -3.35
N PRO A 239 17.46 6.36 -3.38
CA PRO A 239 17.21 5.08 -2.71
C PRO A 239 17.03 5.18 -1.18
N SER A 240 17.50 6.23 -0.52
CA SER A 240 17.27 6.46 0.92
C SER A 240 15.82 6.89 1.23
N ALA A 241 15.07 7.38 0.25
CA ALA A 241 13.63 7.63 0.35
C ALA A 241 12.89 6.34 -0.04
N ALA A 242 12.89 5.37 0.88
CA ALA A 242 12.43 4.00 0.64
C ALA A 242 11.01 3.88 0.06
N HIS A 243 10.08 4.79 0.41
CA HIS A 243 8.75 4.81 -0.17
C HIS A 243 8.80 4.94 -1.70
N LEU A 244 9.62 5.85 -2.23
CA LEU A 244 9.81 5.98 -3.69
C LEU A 244 10.33 4.69 -4.33
N VAL A 245 11.19 3.93 -3.62
CA VAL A 245 11.70 2.64 -4.07
C VAL A 245 10.61 1.57 -4.08
N HIS A 246 9.68 1.64 -3.12
CA HIS A 246 8.57 0.71 -2.96
C HIS A 246 7.51 0.85 -4.04
N MET A 247 7.14 2.09 -4.39
CA MET A 247 5.97 2.42 -5.21
C MET A 247 5.79 1.62 -6.51
N PRO A 248 6.83 1.29 -7.31
CA PRO A 248 6.66 0.42 -8.47
C PRO A 248 5.96 -0.91 -8.15
N GLY A 249 6.10 -1.41 -6.92
CA GLY A 249 5.50 -2.63 -6.42
C GLY A 249 3.98 -2.68 -6.54
N HIS A 250 3.29 -1.54 -6.42
CA HIS A 250 1.84 -1.40 -6.57
C HIS A 250 1.40 -1.76 -7.99
N ILE A 251 1.99 -1.10 -9.00
CA ILE A 251 1.72 -1.42 -10.40
C ILE A 251 2.16 -2.84 -10.74
N TYR A 252 3.34 -3.26 -10.30
CA TYR A 252 3.85 -4.60 -10.58
C TYR A 252 2.93 -5.70 -10.03
N GLN A 253 2.39 -5.53 -8.82
CA GLN A 253 1.44 -6.48 -8.27
C GLN A 253 0.16 -6.52 -9.11
N ARG A 254 -0.43 -5.37 -9.45
CA ARG A 254 -1.65 -5.25 -10.27
C ARG A 254 -1.50 -5.79 -11.69
N ARG A 255 -0.27 -5.75 -12.24
CA ARG A 255 0.08 -6.28 -13.57
C ARG A 255 0.58 -7.73 -13.54
N GLY A 256 0.66 -8.36 -12.37
CA GLY A 256 1.16 -9.73 -12.23
C GLY A 256 2.68 -9.89 -12.37
N ARG A 257 3.44 -8.80 -12.29
CA ARG A 257 4.90 -8.78 -12.27
C ARG A 257 5.43 -9.04 -10.86
N HIS A 258 5.00 -10.17 -10.28
CA HIS A 258 5.25 -10.49 -8.87
C HIS A 258 6.75 -10.56 -8.51
N ALA A 259 7.60 -11.07 -9.41
CA ALA A 259 9.05 -11.08 -9.21
C ALA A 259 9.64 -9.67 -9.11
N ASP A 260 9.16 -8.73 -9.93
CA ASP A 260 9.58 -7.32 -9.88
C ASP A 260 9.08 -6.65 -8.61
N SER A 261 7.84 -6.93 -8.21
CA SER A 261 7.28 -6.42 -6.94
C SER A 261 8.10 -6.89 -5.74
N ILE A 262 8.46 -8.18 -5.67
CA ILE A 262 9.36 -8.72 -4.63
C ILE A 262 10.70 -7.96 -4.62
N ARG A 263 11.31 -7.76 -5.80
CA ARG A 263 12.63 -7.11 -5.92
C ARG A 263 12.62 -5.68 -5.36
N VAL A 264 11.67 -4.85 -5.77
CA VAL A 264 11.62 -3.44 -5.34
C VAL A 264 11.27 -3.33 -3.85
N ASN A 265 10.40 -4.20 -3.34
CA ASN A 265 10.05 -4.24 -1.93
C ASN A 265 11.18 -4.72 -1.03
N VAL A 266 11.99 -5.69 -1.48
CA VAL A 266 13.21 -6.09 -0.76
C VAL A 266 14.20 -4.92 -0.69
N ALA A 267 14.34 -4.14 -1.76
CA ALA A 267 15.19 -2.95 -1.77
C ALA A 267 14.64 -1.86 -0.83
N ALA A 268 13.35 -1.57 -0.87
CA ALA A 268 12.69 -0.60 0.00
C ALA A 268 12.79 -0.98 1.48
N ALA A 269 12.51 -2.24 1.83
CA ALA A 269 12.63 -2.72 3.21
C ALA A 269 14.06 -2.59 3.76
N ARG A 270 15.09 -2.77 2.93
CA ARG A 270 16.50 -2.53 3.33
C ARG A 270 16.81 -1.05 3.52
N ALA A 271 16.26 -0.18 2.67
CA ALA A 271 16.40 1.26 2.79
C ALA A 271 15.72 1.79 4.06
N ASP A 272 14.50 1.33 4.37
CA ASP A 272 13.80 1.66 5.61
C ASP A 272 14.60 1.22 6.83
N GLU A 273 15.11 -0.02 6.86
CA GLU A 273 15.95 -0.50 7.94
C GLU A 273 17.19 0.38 8.17
N ALA A 274 17.82 0.86 7.09
CA ALA A 274 18.95 1.78 7.18
C ALA A 274 18.51 3.14 7.71
N PHE A 275 17.41 3.70 7.19
CA PHE A 275 16.86 4.99 7.60
C PHE A 275 16.44 4.97 9.08
N ILE A 276 15.67 3.97 9.50
CA ILE A 276 15.22 3.79 10.89
C ILE A 276 16.41 3.77 11.85
N ARG A 277 17.48 3.03 11.50
CA ARG A 277 18.69 2.96 12.33
C ARG A 277 19.47 4.27 12.38
N SER A 278 19.62 4.96 11.26
CA SER A 278 20.46 6.17 11.18
C SER A 278 19.74 7.42 11.66
N ALA A 279 18.43 7.52 11.41
CA ALA A 279 17.62 8.68 11.72
C ALA A 279 16.81 8.51 13.01
N GLY A 280 16.75 7.31 13.62
CA GLY A 280 15.99 7.06 14.84
C GLY A 280 14.49 7.24 14.64
N ASP A 281 13.94 6.71 13.54
CA ASP A 281 12.52 6.87 13.22
C ASP A 281 11.63 6.02 14.13
N HIS A 282 10.60 6.68 14.68
CA HIS A 282 9.53 6.09 15.48
C HIS A 282 8.15 6.49 14.93
N GLY A 283 8.08 6.84 13.64
CA GLY A 283 6.88 7.33 12.97
C GLY A 283 6.33 6.33 11.95
N ILE A 284 5.66 6.86 10.93
CA ILE A 284 5.01 6.07 9.88
C ILE A 284 6.00 5.23 9.06
N VAL A 285 7.26 5.63 8.95
CA VAL A 285 8.28 4.81 8.27
C VAL A 285 8.48 3.51 9.02
N ARG A 286 8.74 3.57 10.33
CA ARG A 286 8.94 2.40 11.19
C ARG A 286 7.71 1.48 11.26
N TYR A 287 6.53 2.05 11.44
CA TYR A 287 5.33 1.30 11.82
C TYR A 287 4.31 1.10 10.68
N GLY A 288 4.39 1.90 9.62
CA GLY A 288 3.51 1.82 8.45
C GLY A 288 4.24 1.30 7.21
N TYR A 289 5.13 2.10 6.64
CA TYR A 289 5.77 1.80 5.34
C TYR A 289 6.68 0.58 5.40
N TYR A 290 7.55 0.45 6.40
CA TYR A 290 8.43 -0.70 6.52
C TYR A 290 7.70 -2.07 6.58
N PRO A 291 6.71 -2.28 7.47
CA PRO A 291 5.94 -3.52 7.46
C PRO A 291 5.07 -3.69 6.20
N HIS A 292 4.58 -2.60 5.61
CA HIS A 292 3.85 -2.63 4.33
C HIS A 292 4.72 -3.16 3.18
N ASN A 293 5.98 -2.73 3.11
CA ASN A 293 6.96 -3.23 2.12
C ASN A 293 7.18 -4.74 2.28
N ILE A 294 7.33 -5.22 3.53
CA ILE A 294 7.45 -6.66 3.80
C ILE A 294 6.17 -7.41 3.41
N HIS A 295 4.99 -6.84 3.67
CA HIS A 295 3.71 -7.44 3.32
C HIS A 295 3.57 -7.64 1.80
N PHE A 296 4.00 -6.67 1.00
CA PHE A 296 4.07 -6.81 -0.47
C PHE A 296 5.00 -7.93 -0.94
N ILE A 297 6.13 -8.16 -0.25
CA ILE A 297 7.00 -9.32 -0.53
C ILE A 297 6.23 -10.61 -0.29
N VAL A 298 5.53 -10.72 0.84
CA VAL A 298 4.74 -11.91 1.20
C VAL A 298 3.67 -12.18 0.14
N THR A 299 2.84 -11.19 -0.18
CA THR A 299 1.72 -11.38 -1.13
C THR A 299 2.18 -11.66 -2.56
N SER A 300 3.24 -10.99 -3.02
CA SER A 300 3.81 -11.28 -4.34
C SER A 300 4.45 -12.66 -4.41
N ALA A 301 5.15 -13.08 -3.35
CA ALA A 301 5.69 -14.44 -3.25
C ALA A 301 4.57 -15.49 -3.20
N GLN A 302 3.44 -15.18 -2.57
CA GLN A 302 2.25 -16.05 -2.57
C GLN A 302 1.71 -16.30 -3.97
N MET A 303 1.58 -15.25 -4.80
CA MET A 303 1.09 -15.37 -6.18
C MET A 303 2.10 -16.05 -7.11
N ALA A 304 3.39 -15.81 -6.91
CA ALA A 304 4.47 -16.40 -7.71
C ALA A 304 4.83 -17.84 -7.29
N GLY A 305 4.31 -18.33 -6.17
CA GLY A 305 4.63 -19.66 -5.64
C GLY A 305 5.97 -19.76 -4.89
N ASP A 306 6.64 -18.65 -4.60
CA ASP A 306 7.87 -18.62 -3.79
C ASP A 306 7.54 -18.76 -2.30
N MET A 307 7.18 -19.98 -1.90
CA MET A 307 6.87 -20.34 -0.52
C MET A 307 8.01 -19.99 0.45
N GLY A 308 9.27 -20.19 0.03
CA GLY A 308 10.43 -19.97 0.90
C GLY A 308 10.52 -18.51 1.32
N THR A 309 10.34 -17.59 0.36
CA THR A 309 10.26 -16.16 0.63
C THR A 309 9.00 -15.79 1.39
N ALA A 310 7.82 -16.26 0.98
CA ALA A 310 6.56 -15.95 1.64
C ALA A 310 6.59 -16.30 3.14
N ILE A 311 7.05 -17.50 3.50
CA ILE A 311 7.11 -17.96 4.90
C ILE A 311 8.19 -17.22 5.70
N ARG A 312 9.36 -16.96 5.11
CA ARG A 312 10.43 -16.24 5.79
C ARG A 312 10.03 -14.79 6.10
N GLU A 313 9.48 -14.08 5.12
CA GLU A 313 9.07 -12.69 5.30
C GLU A 313 7.80 -12.57 6.15
N ALA A 314 6.86 -13.53 6.08
CA ALA A 314 5.73 -13.62 7.02
C ALA A 314 6.19 -13.72 8.48
N ARG A 315 7.21 -14.55 8.76
CA ARG A 315 7.80 -14.66 10.10
C ARG A 315 8.53 -13.38 10.52
N ARG A 316 9.15 -12.65 9.58
CA ARG A 316 9.76 -11.35 9.84
C ARG A 316 8.70 -10.30 10.16
N LEU A 317 7.59 -10.30 9.43
CA LEU A 317 6.48 -9.35 9.60
C LEU A 317 5.92 -9.38 11.03
N GLY A 318 5.69 -10.57 11.58
CA GLY A 318 5.23 -10.73 12.97
C GLY A 318 6.25 -10.31 14.05
N LYS A 319 7.48 -9.94 13.69
CA LYS A 319 8.50 -9.44 14.63
C LYS A 319 8.71 -7.93 14.55
N VAL A 320 8.30 -7.29 13.45
CA VAL A 320 8.54 -5.85 13.23
C VAL A 320 7.36 -4.99 13.68
N LEU A 321 6.18 -5.60 13.80
CA LEU A 321 4.95 -4.94 14.25
C LEU A 321 4.91 -4.84 15.78
N ASP A 322 4.40 -3.71 16.27
CA ASP A 322 4.13 -3.47 17.67
C ASP A 322 2.62 -3.59 17.94
N PRO A 323 2.17 -4.55 18.78
CA PRO A 323 0.73 -4.76 18.99
C PRO A 323 -0.02 -3.56 19.58
N ALA A 324 0.66 -2.70 20.36
CA ALA A 324 0.02 -1.49 20.90
C ALA A 324 -0.29 -0.47 19.79
N THR A 325 0.55 -0.41 18.76
CA THR A 325 0.33 0.41 17.57
C THR A 325 -0.74 -0.23 16.67
N SER A 326 -0.66 -1.55 16.45
CA SER A 326 -1.62 -2.30 15.63
C SER A 326 -3.06 -2.25 16.15
N GLU A 327 -3.26 -2.26 17.47
CA GLU A 327 -4.60 -2.16 18.07
C GLU A 327 -5.29 -0.85 17.70
N ARG A 328 -4.51 0.24 17.64
CA ARG A 328 -5.02 1.59 17.40
C ARG A 328 -5.24 1.87 15.92
N ILE A 329 -4.31 1.41 15.08
CA ILE A 329 -4.33 1.64 13.64
C ILE A 329 -4.92 0.40 12.96
N ALA A 330 -6.22 0.43 12.69
CA ALA A 330 -6.98 -0.75 12.30
C ALA A 330 -6.42 -1.48 11.08
N TRP A 331 -5.97 -0.77 10.05
CA TRP A 331 -5.47 -1.39 8.81
C TRP A 331 -4.17 -2.20 9.04
N ILE A 332 -3.36 -1.87 10.06
CA ILE A 332 -2.17 -2.63 10.43
C ILE A 332 -2.55 -4.03 10.90
N GLN A 333 -3.73 -4.23 11.50
CA GLN A 333 -4.20 -5.57 11.86
C GLN A 333 -4.34 -6.49 10.64
N SER A 334 -4.58 -5.94 9.44
CA SER A 334 -4.56 -6.72 8.20
C SER A 334 -3.15 -7.22 7.85
N ILE A 335 -2.12 -6.45 8.21
CA ILE A 335 -0.71 -6.85 8.10
C ILE A 335 -0.38 -7.90 9.17
N ASP A 336 -0.81 -7.72 10.41
CA ASP A 336 -0.64 -8.71 11.49
C ASP A 336 -1.29 -10.06 11.17
N ALA A 337 -2.32 -10.07 10.31
CA ALA A 337 -2.98 -11.27 9.84
C ALA A 337 -2.18 -12.01 8.74
N ALA A 338 -1.38 -11.31 7.94
CA ALA A 338 -0.68 -11.87 6.78
C ALA A 338 0.17 -13.11 7.09
N PRO A 339 0.85 -13.23 8.25
CA PRO A 339 1.56 -14.46 8.60
C PRO A 339 0.66 -15.69 8.70
N TYR A 340 -0.55 -15.56 9.23
CA TYR A 340 -1.50 -16.68 9.30
C TYR A 340 -2.00 -17.08 7.92
N LEU A 341 -2.22 -16.11 7.03
CA LEU A 341 -2.67 -16.35 5.66
C LEU A 341 -1.59 -17.04 4.81
N ALA A 342 -0.34 -16.58 4.90
CA ALA A 342 0.79 -17.22 4.23
C ALA A 342 1.01 -18.66 4.70
N MET A 343 0.91 -18.89 6.02
CA MET A 343 1.00 -20.23 6.61
C MET A 343 -0.18 -21.12 6.17
N ALA A 344 -1.40 -20.59 6.11
CA ALA A 344 -2.58 -21.32 5.62
C ALA A 344 -2.42 -21.78 4.17
N GLN A 345 -1.76 -20.99 3.33
CA GLN A 345 -1.50 -21.35 1.93
C GLN A 345 -0.40 -22.40 1.79
N PHE A 346 0.66 -22.31 2.59
CA PHE A 346 1.91 -23.02 2.28
C PHE A 346 2.40 -24.01 3.32
N ALA A 347 2.21 -23.74 4.60
CA ALA A 347 2.85 -24.52 5.67
C ALA A 347 2.17 -25.88 5.87
N GLU A 348 2.87 -26.83 6.49
CA GLU A 348 2.27 -28.12 6.86
C GLU A 348 1.30 -27.97 8.04
N PRO A 349 0.28 -28.86 8.20
CA PRO A 349 -0.72 -28.73 9.26
C PRO A 349 -0.09 -28.62 10.65
N LYS A 350 0.98 -29.38 10.92
CA LYS A 350 1.71 -29.33 12.20
C LYS A 350 2.31 -27.94 12.48
N GLU A 351 2.80 -27.25 11.46
CA GLU A 351 3.43 -25.94 11.61
C GLU A 351 2.37 -24.86 11.84
N ILE A 352 1.23 -24.94 11.14
CA ILE A 352 0.09 -24.06 11.34
C ILE A 352 -0.47 -24.22 12.76
N LEU A 353 -0.64 -25.45 13.23
CA LEU A 353 -1.17 -25.73 14.56
C LEU A 353 -0.21 -25.30 15.69
N ALA A 354 1.10 -25.24 15.41
CA ALA A 354 2.13 -24.78 16.32
C ALA A 354 2.31 -23.25 16.35
N MET A 355 1.60 -22.49 15.50
CA MET A 355 1.70 -21.03 15.50
C MET A 355 1.24 -20.45 16.84
N THR A 356 2.06 -19.55 17.37
CA THR A 356 1.73 -18.73 18.54
C THR A 356 0.46 -17.93 18.32
N ALA A 357 -0.29 -17.68 19.39
CA ALA A 357 -1.39 -16.74 19.34
C ALA A 357 -0.84 -15.32 19.12
N PRO A 358 -1.57 -14.44 18.40
CA PRO A 358 -1.23 -13.03 18.39
C PRO A 358 -1.53 -12.42 19.76
N ASP A 359 -1.12 -11.16 19.95
CA ASP A 359 -1.55 -10.38 21.11
C ASP A 359 -3.09 -10.35 21.19
N THR A 360 -3.63 -10.52 22.40
CA THR A 360 -5.08 -10.65 22.64
C THR A 360 -5.88 -9.41 22.28
N ARG A 361 -5.22 -8.25 22.14
CA ARG A 361 -5.83 -7.00 21.67
C ARG A 361 -6.22 -7.05 20.19
N LEU A 362 -5.60 -7.94 19.42
CA LEU A 362 -5.73 -7.98 17.96
C LEU A 362 -6.76 -9.03 17.54
N ALA A 363 -8.03 -8.62 17.52
CA ALA A 363 -9.15 -9.52 17.23
C ALA A 363 -9.10 -10.12 15.81
N TYR A 364 -8.70 -9.33 14.81
CA TYR A 364 -8.65 -9.81 13.42
C TYR A 364 -7.51 -10.82 13.16
N PRO A 365 -6.25 -10.58 13.59
CA PRO A 365 -5.21 -11.61 13.58
C PRO A 365 -5.60 -12.87 14.35
N THR A 366 -6.33 -12.74 15.46
CA THR A 366 -6.86 -13.89 16.21
C THR A 366 -7.84 -14.70 15.37
N ALA A 367 -8.77 -14.03 14.67
CA ALA A 367 -9.67 -14.70 13.74
C ALA A 367 -8.92 -15.37 12.59
N MET A 368 -7.91 -14.72 12.00
CA MET A 368 -7.13 -15.30 10.90
C MET A 368 -6.25 -16.46 11.37
N ARG A 369 -5.84 -16.50 12.64
CA ARG A 369 -5.22 -17.69 13.25
C ARG A 369 -6.21 -18.86 13.32
N HIS A 370 -7.46 -18.63 13.76
CA HIS A 370 -8.49 -19.67 13.77
C HIS A 370 -8.78 -20.17 12.35
N TYR A 371 -8.86 -19.26 11.37
CA TYR A 371 -8.97 -19.62 9.96
C TYR A 371 -7.80 -20.53 9.52
N ALA A 372 -6.55 -20.12 9.73
CA ALA A 372 -5.40 -20.93 9.33
C ALA A 372 -5.43 -22.33 9.97
N ARG A 373 -5.74 -22.41 11.27
CA ARG A 373 -5.88 -23.68 11.98
C ARG A 373 -7.02 -24.54 11.45
N SER A 374 -8.13 -23.94 11.02
CA SER A 374 -9.22 -24.66 10.34
C SER A 374 -8.75 -25.27 9.02
N ILE A 375 -7.90 -24.58 8.25
CA ILE A 375 -7.28 -25.14 7.04
C ILE A 375 -6.39 -26.34 7.37
N ALA A 376 -5.62 -26.27 8.47
CA ALA A 376 -4.83 -27.40 8.94
C ALA A 376 -5.70 -28.62 9.31
N TYR A 377 -6.78 -28.42 10.08
CA TYR A 377 -7.69 -29.50 10.45
C TYR A 377 -8.48 -30.06 9.26
N ALA A 378 -8.82 -29.22 8.27
CA ALA A 378 -9.40 -29.65 7.00
C ALA A 378 -8.46 -30.61 6.26
N ARG A 379 -7.18 -30.27 6.14
CA ARG A 379 -6.17 -31.14 5.52
C ARG A 379 -5.98 -32.47 6.27
N LEU A 380 -6.15 -32.44 7.60
CA LEU A 380 -6.12 -33.64 8.45
C LEU A 380 -7.44 -34.42 8.46
N ARG A 381 -8.51 -33.87 7.87
CA ARG A 381 -9.89 -34.39 7.94
C ARG A 381 -10.38 -34.58 9.38
N ASP A 382 -9.90 -33.74 10.29
CA ASP A 382 -10.35 -33.73 11.69
C ASP A 382 -11.54 -32.79 11.82
N ARG A 383 -12.76 -33.36 11.77
CA ARG A 383 -14.02 -32.63 11.90
C ARG A 383 -14.14 -31.92 13.24
N ALA A 384 -13.79 -32.57 14.34
CA ALA A 384 -13.93 -32.00 15.68
C ALA A 384 -12.97 -30.82 15.87
N GLY A 385 -11.74 -30.93 15.36
CA GLY A 385 -10.79 -29.83 15.33
C GLY A 385 -11.26 -28.67 14.46
N PHE A 386 -11.74 -28.97 13.26
CA PHE A 386 -12.29 -27.98 12.33
C PHE A 386 -13.46 -27.20 12.93
N ASP A 387 -14.48 -27.90 13.44
CA ASP A 387 -15.70 -27.29 13.99
C ASP A 387 -15.37 -26.39 15.20
N ARG A 388 -14.39 -26.80 16.03
CA ARG A 388 -13.94 -26.00 17.17
C ARG A 388 -13.32 -24.66 16.74
N GLU A 389 -12.42 -24.67 15.75
CA GLU A 389 -11.78 -23.45 15.25
C GLU A 389 -12.78 -22.55 14.53
N LEU A 390 -13.69 -23.13 13.74
CA LEU A 390 -14.72 -22.38 13.03
C LEU A 390 -15.72 -21.71 14.00
N ALA A 391 -16.11 -22.41 15.07
CA ALA A 391 -16.93 -21.83 16.12
C ALA A 391 -16.22 -20.68 16.86
N ALA A 392 -14.91 -20.77 17.06
CA ALA A 392 -14.13 -19.68 17.65
C ALA A 392 -14.06 -18.45 16.74
N LEU A 393 -13.82 -18.66 15.43
CA LEU A 393 -13.85 -17.60 14.43
C LEU A 393 -15.24 -16.94 14.36
N ALA A 394 -16.31 -17.73 14.33
CA ALA A 394 -17.69 -17.21 14.28
C ALA A 394 -18.03 -16.38 15.53
N ARG A 395 -17.59 -16.80 16.73
CA ARG A 395 -17.77 -16.00 17.96
C ARG A 395 -17.10 -14.64 17.89
N LEU A 396 -15.88 -14.56 17.38
CA LEU A 396 -15.19 -13.27 17.18
C LEU A 396 -15.94 -12.39 16.19
N ARG A 397 -16.35 -12.95 15.05
CA ARG A 397 -17.13 -12.25 14.01
C ARG A 397 -18.46 -11.69 14.52
N MET A 398 -19.14 -12.41 15.42
CA MET A 398 -20.43 -12.00 15.98
C MET A 398 -20.31 -11.09 17.21
N SER A 399 -19.09 -10.80 17.66
CA SER A 399 -18.83 -9.92 18.80
C SER A 399 -18.44 -8.50 18.34
N ASP A 400 -18.40 -7.56 19.28
CA ASP A 400 -17.92 -6.20 19.02
C ASP A 400 -16.39 -6.08 18.94
N ALA A 401 -15.65 -7.20 19.01
CA ALA A 401 -14.18 -7.19 19.06
C ALA A 401 -13.52 -6.57 17.82
N MET A 402 -14.21 -6.53 16.67
CA MET A 402 -13.72 -5.92 15.44
C MET A 402 -14.34 -4.53 15.16
N LYS A 403 -15.17 -3.99 16.07
CA LYS A 403 -15.88 -2.72 15.86
C LYS A 403 -14.91 -1.57 15.55
N GLY A 404 -13.79 -1.48 16.28
CA GLY A 404 -12.78 -0.46 16.06
C GLY A 404 -12.16 -0.50 14.66
N MET A 405 -12.10 -1.67 14.03
CA MET A 405 -11.65 -1.80 12.64
C MET A 405 -12.71 -1.34 11.65
N ILE A 406 -13.97 -1.70 11.90
CA ILE A 406 -15.12 -1.33 11.06
C ILE A 406 -15.36 0.18 11.08
N ASP A 407 -15.29 0.81 12.26
CA ASP A 407 -15.40 2.27 12.41
C ASP A 407 -14.27 3.01 11.64
N GLN A 408 -13.12 2.35 11.50
CA GLN A 408 -11.97 2.77 10.70
C GLN A 408 -12.02 2.20 9.26
N GLY A 409 -13.20 1.86 8.74
CA GLY A 409 -13.41 1.51 7.33
C GLY A 409 -12.85 0.15 6.86
N VAL A 410 -12.18 -0.62 7.73
CA VAL A 410 -11.75 -1.98 7.40
C VAL A 410 -12.96 -2.92 7.47
N PRO A 411 -13.26 -3.69 6.40
CA PRO A 411 -14.44 -4.56 6.32
C PRO A 411 -14.23 -5.88 7.11
N ALA A 412 -13.82 -5.78 8.37
CA ALA A 412 -13.34 -6.91 9.17
C ALA A 412 -14.39 -8.02 9.36
N ALA A 413 -15.67 -7.67 9.49
CA ALA A 413 -16.76 -8.63 9.60
C ALA A 413 -16.94 -9.45 8.31
N ASP A 414 -16.89 -8.79 7.15
CA ASP A 414 -16.98 -9.43 5.84
C ASP A 414 -15.76 -10.31 5.58
N LEU A 415 -14.56 -9.85 5.94
CA LEU A 415 -13.33 -10.64 5.85
C LEU A 415 -13.37 -11.90 6.72
N ALA A 416 -13.91 -11.80 7.94
CA ALA A 416 -14.09 -12.96 8.80
C ALA A 416 -15.13 -13.94 8.22
N MET A 417 -16.24 -13.44 7.63
CA MET A 417 -17.23 -14.29 6.97
C MET A 417 -16.65 -14.98 5.73
N LEU A 418 -15.89 -14.24 4.92
CA LEU A 418 -15.16 -14.77 3.76
C LEU A 418 -14.24 -15.93 4.18
N ALA A 419 -13.45 -15.73 5.24
CA ALA A 419 -12.57 -16.76 5.79
C ALA A 419 -13.36 -17.99 6.28
N GLU A 420 -14.51 -17.80 6.92
CA GLU A 420 -15.39 -18.89 7.36
C GLU A 420 -15.87 -19.74 6.17
N LEU A 421 -16.37 -19.08 5.11
CA LEU A 421 -16.88 -19.75 3.91
C LEU A 421 -15.77 -20.47 3.15
N VAL A 422 -14.60 -19.84 3.00
CA VAL A 422 -13.44 -20.49 2.39
C VAL A 422 -13.01 -21.70 3.21
N ALA A 423 -12.95 -21.62 4.53
CA ALA A 423 -12.61 -22.75 5.40
C ALA A 423 -13.59 -23.93 5.23
N ARG A 424 -14.90 -23.64 5.18
CA ARG A 424 -15.95 -24.64 4.90
C ARG A 424 -15.76 -25.29 3.53
N GLY A 425 -15.47 -24.48 2.50
CA GLY A 425 -15.16 -24.97 1.15
C GLY A 425 -13.94 -25.90 1.15
N ARG A 426 -12.87 -25.51 1.84
CA ARG A 426 -11.63 -26.29 1.96
C ARG A 426 -11.85 -27.63 2.65
N PHE A 427 -12.65 -27.64 3.72
CA PHE A 427 -13.01 -28.86 4.44
C PHE A 427 -13.86 -29.80 3.56
N ALA A 428 -14.88 -29.26 2.87
CA ALA A 428 -15.70 -30.03 1.94
C ALA A 428 -14.87 -30.62 0.79
N SER A 429 -13.96 -29.86 0.18
CA SER A 429 -13.00 -30.35 -0.82
C SER A 429 -12.12 -31.47 -0.26
N ALA A 430 -11.61 -31.35 0.97
CA ALA A 430 -10.78 -32.38 1.60
C ALA A 430 -11.56 -33.70 1.82
N GLU A 431 -12.86 -33.62 2.07
CA GLU A 431 -13.79 -34.76 2.15
C GLU A 431 -14.33 -35.22 0.79
N ARG A 432 -13.88 -34.62 -0.32
CA ARG A 432 -14.36 -34.88 -1.69
C ARG A 432 -15.84 -34.56 -1.92
N ARG A 433 -16.43 -33.72 -1.06
CA ARG A 433 -17.78 -33.15 -1.21
C ARG A 433 -17.70 -31.91 -2.09
N TYR A 434 -17.39 -32.10 -3.38
CA TYR A 434 -17.02 -30.99 -4.25
C TYR A 434 -18.19 -30.04 -4.54
N ASP A 435 -19.43 -30.53 -4.65
CA ASP A 435 -20.60 -29.67 -4.86
C ASP A 435 -20.86 -28.75 -3.65
N ASP A 436 -20.70 -29.26 -2.43
CA ASP A 436 -20.76 -28.45 -1.21
C ASP A 436 -19.65 -27.39 -1.21
N ALA A 437 -18.43 -27.78 -1.58
CA ALA A 437 -17.30 -26.86 -1.68
C ALA A 437 -17.55 -25.73 -2.68
N ILE A 438 -18.05 -26.06 -3.87
CA ILE A 438 -18.46 -25.10 -4.90
C ILE A 438 -19.53 -24.13 -4.36
N GLY A 439 -20.52 -24.64 -3.61
CA GLY A 439 -21.54 -23.83 -2.96
C GLY A 439 -20.96 -22.80 -1.99
N PHE A 440 -20.02 -23.20 -1.13
CA PHE A 440 -19.36 -22.30 -0.20
C PHE A 440 -18.48 -21.26 -0.91
N TYR A 441 -17.71 -21.66 -1.93
CA TYR A 441 -16.87 -20.71 -2.67
C TYR A 441 -17.70 -19.69 -3.46
N ARG A 442 -18.87 -20.06 -3.99
CA ARG A 442 -19.80 -19.09 -4.63
C ARG A 442 -20.33 -18.06 -3.64
N GLN A 443 -20.68 -18.47 -2.42
CA GLN A 443 -21.07 -17.52 -1.37
C GLN A 443 -19.90 -16.59 -0.99
N ALA A 444 -18.69 -17.14 -0.88
CA ALA A 444 -17.50 -16.34 -0.60
C ALA A 444 -17.23 -15.31 -1.71
N LEU A 445 -17.48 -15.64 -2.99
CA LEU A 445 -17.35 -14.70 -4.10
C LEU A 445 -18.29 -13.50 -4.00
N GLU A 446 -19.51 -13.69 -3.49
CA GLU A 446 -20.42 -12.56 -3.30
C GLU A 446 -19.91 -11.57 -2.25
N ILE A 447 -19.21 -12.07 -1.22
CA ILE A 447 -18.54 -11.22 -0.23
C ILE A 447 -17.31 -10.55 -0.84
N GLU A 448 -16.45 -11.31 -1.53
CA GLU A 448 -15.21 -10.78 -2.14
C GLU A 448 -15.49 -9.59 -3.06
N ARG A 449 -16.62 -9.62 -3.80
CA ARG A 449 -17.04 -8.53 -4.68
C ARG A 449 -17.38 -7.22 -3.97
N GLN A 450 -17.71 -7.27 -2.68
CA GLN A 450 -18.04 -6.07 -1.88
C GLN A 450 -16.82 -5.52 -1.14
N ILE A 451 -15.70 -6.25 -1.12
CA ILE A 451 -14.49 -5.82 -0.43
C ILE A 451 -13.87 -4.65 -1.23
N PRO A 452 -13.68 -3.47 -0.60
CA PRO A 452 -13.08 -2.33 -1.26
C PRO A 452 -11.63 -2.60 -1.63
N TYR A 453 -11.14 -1.79 -2.57
CA TYR A 453 -9.75 -1.79 -2.95
C TYR A 453 -8.81 -1.49 -1.77
N GLN A 454 -7.73 -2.27 -1.67
CA GLN A 454 -6.64 -2.09 -0.71
C GLN A 454 -5.38 -2.73 -1.28
N GLU A 455 -4.21 -2.20 -0.87
CA GLU A 455 -2.92 -2.76 -1.25
C GLU A 455 -2.04 -3.09 -0.04
N PRO A 456 -1.47 -4.31 0.01
CA PRO A 456 -1.94 -5.50 -0.69
C PRO A 456 -3.43 -5.78 -0.41
N ALA A 457 -4.10 -6.53 -1.30
CA ALA A 457 -5.52 -6.88 -1.13
C ALA A 457 -5.80 -7.52 0.24
N TYR A 458 -6.94 -7.19 0.85
CA TYR A 458 -7.31 -7.71 2.17
C TYR A 458 -7.34 -9.24 2.23
N TRP A 459 -7.77 -9.89 1.14
CA TRP A 459 -7.79 -11.33 1.01
C TRP A 459 -6.61 -11.81 0.14
N TYR A 460 -5.90 -12.83 0.64
CA TYR A 460 -4.57 -13.19 0.17
C TYR A 460 -4.50 -13.94 -1.17
N TYR A 461 -5.64 -14.34 -1.75
CA TYR A 461 -5.72 -14.97 -3.09
C TYR A 461 -7.14 -14.85 -3.65
N PRO A 462 -7.34 -14.80 -4.98
CA PRO A 462 -8.68 -14.70 -5.56
C PRO A 462 -9.51 -15.94 -5.22
N VAL A 463 -10.70 -15.79 -4.62
CA VAL A 463 -11.55 -16.95 -4.23
C VAL A 463 -11.90 -17.84 -5.42
N ARG A 464 -11.96 -17.24 -6.62
CA ARG A 464 -12.14 -17.96 -7.89
C ARG A 464 -11.08 -19.05 -8.14
N GLN A 465 -9.88 -18.92 -7.58
CA GLN A 465 -8.85 -19.96 -7.61
C GLN A 465 -9.32 -21.26 -6.92
N ALA A 466 -9.87 -21.14 -5.70
CA ALA A 466 -10.37 -22.30 -4.95
C ALA A 466 -11.63 -22.89 -5.60
N LEU A 467 -12.50 -22.02 -6.14
CA LEU A 467 -13.67 -22.44 -6.92
C LEU A 467 -13.26 -23.27 -8.14
N GLY A 468 -12.29 -22.77 -8.93
CA GLY A 468 -11.77 -23.47 -10.10
C GLY A 468 -11.19 -24.84 -9.74
N ALA A 469 -10.46 -24.93 -8.63
CA ALA A 469 -9.91 -26.19 -8.14
C ALA A 469 -11.00 -27.20 -7.77
N ALA A 470 -12.04 -26.78 -7.06
CA ALA A 470 -13.16 -27.65 -6.70
C ALA A 470 -13.95 -28.10 -7.93
N LEU A 471 -14.21 -27.21 -8.89
CA LEU A 471 -14.86 -27.54 -10.17
C LEU A 471 -14.03 -28.56 -10.96
N PHE A 472 -12.72 -28.38 -11.03
CA PHE A 472 -11.83 -29.33 -11.69
C PHE A 472 -11.90 -30.71 -11.03
N GLN A 473 -11.84 -30.76 -9.69
CA GLN A 473 -11.92 -32.01 -8.94
C GLN A 473 -13.28 -32.70 -9.08
N ALA A 474 -14.35 -31.95 -9.32
CA ALA A 474 -15.68 -32.45 -9.66
C ALA A 474 -15.81 -32.93 -11.13
N GLY A 475 -14.78 -32.79 -11.96
CA GLY A 475 -14.83 -33.12 -13.39
C GLY A 475 -15.51 -32.06 -14.28
N ARG A 476 -15.82 -30.87 -13.72
CA ARG A 476 -16.46 -29.75 -14.43
C ARG A 476 -15.42 -28.84 -15.06
N TYR A 477 -14.66 -29.36 -16.03
CA TYR A 477 -13.46 -28.70 -16.55
C TYR A 477 -13.72 -27.37 -17.26
N ALA A 478 -14.84 -27.24 -17.97
CA ALA A 478 -15.23 -25.99 -18.62
C ALA A 478 -15.48 -24.87 -17.59
N ASP A 479 -16.32 -25.14 -16.59
CA ASP A 479 -16.59 -24.22 -15.48
C ASP A 479 -15.32 -23.89 -14.69
N ALA A 480 -14.45 -24.88 -14.46
CA ALA A 480 -13.17 -24.69 -13.79
C ALA A 480 -12.28 -23.70 -14.56
N SER A 481 -12.20 -23.86 -15.88
CA SER A 481 -11.46 -22.96 -16.74
C SER A 481 -12.01 -21.53 -16.70
N GLU A 482 -13.34 -21.36 -16.76
CA GLU A 482 -13.97 -20.04 -16.62
C GLU A 482 -13.61 -19.39 -15.28
N ALA A 483 -13.68 -20.14 -14.18
CA ALA A 483 -13.29 -19.66 -12.85
C ALA A 483 -11.82 -19.23 -12.81
N PHE A 484 -10.90 -20.01 -13.39
CA PHE A 484 -9.48 -19.64 -13.45
C PHE A 484 -9.21 -18.42 -14.34
N ARG A 485 -9.89 -18.28 -15.49
CA ARG A 485 -9.81 -17.04 -16.30
C ARG A 485 -10.28 -15.82 -15.53
N GLY A 486 -11.40 -15.94 -14.80
CA GLY A 486 -11.89 -14.88 -13.91
C GLY A 486 -10.89 -14.53 -12.80
N ALA A 487 -10.21 -15.53 -12.23
CA ALA A 487 -9.15 -15.29 -11.25
C ALA A 487 -7.94 -14.56 -11.86
N LEU A 488 -7.56 -14.84 -13.11
CA LEU A 488 -6.48 -14.10 -13.80
C LEU A 488 -6.85 -12.67 -14.16
N ALA A 489 -8.13 -12.38 -14.38
CA ALA A 489 -8.58 -11.01 -14.58
C ALA A 489 -8.43 -10.17 -13.29
N GLN A 490 -8.67 -10.79 -12.13
CA GLN A 490 -8.49 -10.16 -10.81
C GLN A 490 -7.01 -10.10 -10.39
N THR A 491 -6.24 -11.17 -10.65
CA THR A 491 -4.83 -11.27 -10.29
C THR A 491 -4.03 -11.84 -11.46
N PRO A 492 -3.60 -10.96 -12.39
CA PRO A 492 -2.83 -11.37 -13.57
C PRO A 492 -1.58 -12.15 -13.18
N ASN A 493 -1.21 -13.13 -13.99
CA ASN A 493 -0.02 -13.97 -13.80
C ASN A 493 0.10 -14.66 -12.42
N ASN A 494 -1.00 -14.86 -11.69
CA ASN A 494 -0.98 -15.76 -10.54
C ASN A 494 -0.62 -17.18 -10.99
N GLY A 495 0.53 -17.69 -10.55
CA GLY A 495 1.08 -18.97 -11.00
C GLY A 495 0.21 -20.17 -10.62
N TRP A 496 -0.45 -20.12 -9.46
CA TRP A 496 -1.39 -21.16 -9.05
C TRP A 496 -2.56 -21.26 -10.01
N VAL A 497 -3.14 -20.11 -10.36
CA VAL A 497 -4.28 -20.03 -11.28
C VAL A 497 -3.89 -20.44 -12.70
N LEU A 498 -2.71 -20.03 -13.19
CA LEU A 498 -2.20 -20.45 -14.50
C LEU A 498 -2.05 -21.97 -14.60
N TYR A 499 -1.54 -22.61 -13.55
CA TYR A 499 -1.51 -24.07 -13.48
C TYR A 499 -2.92 -24.68 -13.55
N GLY A 500 -3.86 -24.16 -12.75
CA GLY A 500 -5.25 -24.62 -12.75
C GLY A 500 -5.92 -24.51 -14.13
N LEU A 501 -5.70 -23.38 -14.81
CA LEU A 501 -6.18 -23.13 -16.16
C LEU A 501 -5.59 -24.13 -17.15
N GLY A 502 -4.25 -24.28 -17.19
CA GLY A 502 -3.58 -25.20 -18.11
C GLY A 502 -4.05 -26.65 -17.96
N ARG A 503 -4.23 -27.11 -16.72
CA ARG A 503 -4.81 -28.43 -16.44
C ARG A 503 -6.25 -28.55 -16.91
N SER A 504 -7.08 -27.54 -16.68
CA SER A 504 -8.50 -27.54 -17.09
C SER A 504 -8.67 -27.55 -18.60
N GLU A 505 -7.85 -26.79 -19.33
CA GLU A 505 -7.84 -26.76 -20.79
C GLU A 505 -7.35 -28.09 -21.39
N ALA A 506 -6.32 -28.69 -20.79
CA ALA A 506 -5.82 -29.99 -21.23
C ALA A 506 -6.89 -31.09 -21.10
N MET A 507 -7.66 -31.10 -20.00
CA MET A 507 -8.75 -32.07 -19.80
C MET A 507 -9.92 -31.88 -20.77
N GLN A 508 -10.08 -30.70 -21.36
CA GLN A 508 -11.05 -30.41 -22.41
C GLN A 508 -10.53 -30.75 -23.82
N GLY A 509 -9.23 -31.03 -23.97
CA GLY A 509 -8.59 -31.25 -25.26
C GLY A 509 -8.14 -29.96 -25.98
N HIS A 510 -8.22 -28.81 -25.32
CA HIS A 510 -7.81 -27.50 -25.84
C HIS A 510 -6.28 -27.33 -25.73
N LYS A 511 -5.55 -27.98 -26.64
CA LYS A 511 -4.08 -28.12 -26.55
C LYS A 511 -3.33 -26.79 -26.65
N LEU A 512 -3.82 -25.84 -27.44
CA LEU A 512 -3.13 -24.55 -27.65
C LEU A 512 -3.27 -23.65 -26.43
N GLU A 513 -4.46 -23.62 -25.84
CA GLU A 513 -4.80 -22.88 -24.63
C GLU A 513 -4.03 -23.42 -23.43
N ALA A 514 -3.97 -24.75 -23.28
CA ALA A 514 -3.15 -25.39 -22.26
C ALA A 514 -1.66 -25.02 -22.40
N ALA A 515 -1.11 -25.11 -23.62
CA ALA A 515 0.29 -24.74 -23.87
C ALA A 515 0.57 -23.25 -23.64
N ALA A 516 -0.40 -22.37 -23.91
CA ALA A 516 -0.29 -20.95 -23.61
C ALA A 516 -0.26 -20.69 -22.10
N ALA A 517 -1.14 -21.35 -21.33
CA ALA A 517 -1.16 -21.28 -19.87
C ALA A 517 0.16 -21.81 -19.26
N ASP A 518 0.67 -22.95 -19.74
CA ASP A 518 1.94 -23.52 -19.27
C ASP A 518 3.14 -22.60 -19.57
N ARG A 519 3.15 -21.93 -20.72
CA ARG A 519 4.18 -20.94 -21.07
C ARG A 519 4.11 -19.69 -20.20
N ALA A 520 2.90 -19.23 -19.85
CA ALA A 520 2.73 -18.12 -18.91
C ALA A 520 3.18 -18.53 -17.51
N LEU A 521 2.80 -19.74 -17.08
CA LEU A 521 3.20 -20.32 -15.80
C LEU A 521 4.72 -20.40 -15.66
N SER A 522 5.43 -20.87 -16.69
CA SER A 522 6.90 -21.00 -16.64
C SER A 522 7.63 -19.67 -16.46
N LYS A 523 6.97 -18.54 -16.77
CA LYS A 523 7.51 -17.19 -16.55
C LYS A 523 7.14 -16.62 -15.19
N ALA A 524 5.92 -16.90 -14.73
CA ALA A 524 5.37 -16.34 -13.50
C ALA A 524 5.78 -17.13 -12.23
N TRP A 525 6.05 -18.43 -12.38
CA TRP A 525 6.31 -19.34 -11.27
C TRP A 525 7.76 -19.28 -10.80
N LEU A 526 7.95 -19.00 -9.51
CA LEU A 526 9.25 -18.96 -8.84
C LEU A 526 9.46 -20.13 -7.87
N GLY A 527 8.41 -20.92 -7.60
CA GLY A 527 8.42 -22.01 -6.63
C GLY A 527 8.94 -23.34 -7.16
N ASP A 528 8.87 -24.37 -6.32
CA ASP A 528 9.10 -25.75 -6.74
C ASP A 528 7.90 -26.28 -7.52
N VAL A 529 8.11 -26.71 -8.76
CA VAL A 529 7.05 -27.26 -9.63
C VAL A 529 6.33 -28.46 -9.02
N ARG A 530 6.96 -29.19 -8.09
CA ARG A 530 6.34 -30.32 -7.37
C ARG A 530 5.19 -29.88 -6.47
N TRP A 531 5.10 -28.59 -6.15
CA TRP A 531 4.01 -28.05 -5.35
C TRP A 531 2.76 -27.77 -6.17
N LEU A 532 2.86 -27.68 -7.50
CA LEU A 532 1.72 -27.44 -8.37
C LEU A 532 0.80 -28.66 -8.41
N ARG A 533 -0.21 -28.65 -7.55
CA ARG A 533 -1.22 -29.71 -7.43
C ARG A 533 -2.58 -29.07 -7.19
N MET A 534 -3.62 -29.58 -7.84
CA MET A 534 -4.96 -29.01 -7.77
C MET A 534 -5.54 -28.98 -6.35
N ASP A 535 -5.14 -29.90 -5.47
CA ASP A 535 -5.57 -29.92 -4.07
C ASP A 535 -4.93 -28.83 -3.19
N ARG A 536 -3.97 -28.05 -3.73
CA ARG A 536 -3.37 -26.89 -3.05
C ARG A 536 -3.90 -25.54 -3.54
N LEU A 537 -4.59 -25.52 -4.68
CA LEU A 537 -5.25 -24.32 -5.25
C LEU A 537 -6.56 -24.10 -4.56
#